data_AF-D9PGG3-F1
#
_entry.id   AF-D9PGG3-F1
#
_cell.length_a   1.000
_cell.length_b   1.000
_cell.length_c   1.000
_cell.angle_alpha   90.00
_cell.angle_beta   90.00
_cell.angle_gamma   90.00
#
_symmetry.space_group_name_H-M   'P 1'
#
loop_
_entity.id
_entity.type
_entity.pdbx_description
1 polymer ?
#
loop_
_entity_poly.entity_id
_entity_poly.type
_entity_poly.pdbx_seq_one_letter_code
_entity_poly.pdbx_strand_id
1 'polypeptide(L)'
;MLEFEDFAICGSSPEVMIKLTNNDILLRPIAGTRKRGKDRQRDIELEAEMINDPKECAEHLMLIDLGRNDVGRVARTGTVKVTDMMRVERYSHVMHMVSDIEAQLADNKDMFDLFMATFTAGTMTGAPKIKAMELIAKFEKLKRGYYSGSVGYFAFNGNMDSAIAIRTALIQDDKVTL
;
A
#
# COMPACT_ATOMS: atom_id res chain seq x y z
N MET A 1 14.50 4.92 9.88
CA MET A 1 14.23 4.84 11.33
C MET A 1 13.76 6.21 11.76
N LEU A 2 12.68 6.29 12.52
CA LEU A 2 12.20 7.51 13.15
C LEU A 2 12.41 7.37 14.66
N GLU A 3 13.16 8.30 15.24
CA GLU A 3 13.45 8.34 16.67
C GLU A 3 12.63 9.47 17.30
N PHE A 4 11.85 9.11 18.33
CA PHE A 4 11.12 10.03 19.19
C PHE A 4 11.67 9.90 20.61
N GLU A 5 11.25 10.78 21.52
CA GLU A 5 11.76 10.80 22.90
C GLU A 5 11.55 9.45 23.63
N ASP A 6 10.38 8.83 23.48
CA ASP A 6 10.00 7.61 24.25
C ASP A 6 9.99 6.31 23.43
N PHE A 7 10.16 6.39 22.11
CA PHE A 7 10.09 5.22 21.22
C PHE A 7 10.74 5.47 19.87
N ALA A 8 11.07 4.40 19.17
CA ALA A 8 11.51 4.44 17.78
C ALA A 8 10.65 3.54 16.88
N ILE A 9 10.48 3.97 15.63
CA ILE A 9 9.83 3.17 14.58
C ILE A 9 10.89 2.85 13.51
N CYS A 10 11.12 1.56 13.27
CA CYS A 10 12.09 1.09 12.29
C CYS A 10 11.47 0.01 11.40
N GLY A 11 11.55 0.17 10.08
CA GLY A 11 10.96 -0.80 9.16
C GLY A 11 11.48 -0.65 7.75
N SER A 12 11.19 -1.67 6.95
CA SER A 12 11.44 -1.71 5.51
C SER A 12 10.14 -2.12 4.82
N SER A 13 9.22 -1.17 4.71
CA SER A 13 7.93 -1.42 4.08
C SER A 13 8.11 -1.74 2.58
N PRO A 14 7.51 -2.82 2.08
CA PRO A 14 7.55 -3.15 0.67
C PRO A 14 6.54 -2.35 -0.17
N GLU A 15 5.60 -1.64 0.47
CA GLU A 15 4.42 -1.08 -0.20
C GLU A 15 4.27 0.43 0.05
N VAL A 16 4.35 1.18 -1.05
CA VAL A 16 3.97 2.60 -1.08
C VAL A 16 2.46 2.68 -0.90
N MET A 17 2.01 3.45 0.09
CA MET A 17 0.58 3.64 0.34
C MET A 17 0.00 4.66 -0.64
N ILE A 18 0.54 5.87 -0.63
CA ILE A 18 0.14 6.96 -1.52
C ILE A 18 1.27 7.99 -1.63
N LYS A 19 1.47 8.51 -2.83
CA LYS A 19 2.45 9.55 -3.13
C LYS A 19 1.79 10.67 -3.93
N LEU A 20 2.24 11.90 -3.67
CA LEU A 20 1.87 13.10 -4.41
C LEU A 20 3.12 13.88 -4.80
N THR A 21 3.33 14.07 -6.10
CA THR A 21 4.44 14.87 -6.64
C THR A 21 3.89 15.87 -7.65
N ASN A 22 3.99 17.17 -7.39
CA ASN A 22 3.54 18.22 -8.32
C ASN A 22 2.09 17.99 -8.82
N ASN A 23 1.18 17.60 -7.91
CA ASN A 23 -0.21 17.20 -8.17
C ASN A 23 -0.43 15.83 -8.84
N ASP A 24 0.64 15.10 -9.18
CA ASP A 24 0.55 13.72 -9.66
C ASP A 24 0.38 12.75 -8.48
N ILE A 25 -0.76 12.08 -8.44
CA ILE A 25 -1.08 11.03 -7.47
C ILE A 25 -0.52 9.70 -7.99
N LEU A 26 0.14 8.93 -7.12
CA LEU A 26 0.53 7.55 -7.37
C LEU A 26 0.12 6.66 -6.19
N LEU A 27 -0.74 5.68 -6.45
CA LEU A 27 -1.12 4.60 -5.54
C LEU A 27 -0.66 3.27 -6.15
N ARG A 28 0.04 2.45 -5.36
CA ARG A 28 0.64 1.19 -5.85
C ARG A 28 0.17 -0.01 -5.03
N PRO A 29 -1.00 -0.62 -5.34
CA PRO A 29 -1.44 -1.80 -4.64
C PRO A 29 -0.52 -3.00 -4.94
N ILE A 30 -0.26 -3.80 -3.91
CA ILE A 30 0.50 -5.05 -4.01
C ILE A 30 -0.35 -6.22 -3.50
N ALA A 31 -0.56 -7.23 -4.34
CA ALA A 31 -1.19 -8.49 -3.95
C ALA A 31 -0.79 -9.56 -4.95
N GLY A 32 -0.59 -10.80 -4.48
CA GLY A 32 0.19 -11.78 -5.20
C GLY A 32 1.63 -11.78 -4.69
N THR A 33 2.04 -12.90 -4.10
CA THR A 33 3.41 -13.10 -3.61
C THR A 33 3.90 -14.49 -3.93
N ARG A 34 5.13 -14.59 -4.45
CA ARG A 34 5.89 -15.85 -4.50
C ARG A 34 7.30 -15.62 -3.97
N LYS A 35 7.91 -16.66 -3.41
CA LYS A 35 9.33 -16.63 -3.08
C LYS A 35 10.15 -16.55 -4.37
N ARG A 36 11.38 -16.04 -4.30
CA ARG A 36 12.32 -16.15 -5.43
C ARG A 36 12.68 -17.61 -5.70
N GLY A 37 12.86 -17.94 -6.97
CA GLY A 37 13.31 -19.27 -7.40
C GLY A 37 14.73 -19.56 -6.92
N LYS A 38 15.04 -20.86 -6.72
CA LYS A 38 16.41 -21.30 -6.40
C LYS A 38 17.38 -21.06 -7.57
N ASP A 39 16.83 -20.99 -8.77
CA ASP A 39 17.52 -20.70 -10.03
C ASP A 39 16.59 -19.86 -10.93
N ARG A 40 17.12 -19.40 -12.07
CA ARG A 40 16.37 -18.58 -13.03
C ARG A 40 15.14 -19.29 -13.60
N GLN A 41 15.25 -20.60 -13.85
CA GLN A 41 14.16 -21.36 -14.45
C GLN A 41 12.97 -21.44 -13.50
N ARG A 42 13.23 -21.79 -12.23
CA ARG A 42 12.20 -21.82 -11.19
C ARG A 42 11.64 -20.44 -10.89
N ASP A 43 12.43 -19.37 -11.00
CA ASP A 43 11.96 -18.00 -10.80
C ASP A 43 10.93 -17.59 -11.87
N ILE A 44 11.14 -18.00 -13.12
CA ILE A 44 10.19 -17.77 -14.23
C ILE A 44 8.92 -18.61 -14.04
N GLU A 45 9.05 -19.86 -13.60
CA GLU A 45 7.90 -20.72 -13.29
C GLU A 45 7.04 -20.13 -12.16
N LEU A 46 7.66 -19.65 -11.08
CA LEU A 46 6.96 -19.04 -9.95
C LEU A 46 6.24 -17.74 -10.35
N GLU A 47 6.85 -16.94 -11.23
CA GLU A 47 6.17 -15.79 -11.85
C GLU A 47 4.93 -16.25 -12.63
N ALA A 48 5.10 -17.23 -13.53
CA ALA A 48 4.00 -17.76 -14.33
C ALA A 48 2.88 -18.37 -13.46
N GLU A 49 3.23 -19.08 -12.39
CA GLU A 49 2.28 -19.60 -11.40
C GLU A 49 1.48 -18.47 -10.74
N MET A 50 2.11 -17.34 -10.40
CA MET A 50 1.44 -16.20 -9.74
C MET A 50 0.49 -15.46 -10.68
N ILE A 51 0.94 -15.13 -11.89
CA ILE A 51 0.14 -14.33 -12.84
C ILE A 51 -1.01 -15.13 -13.48
N ASN A 52 -0.97 -16.46 -13.40
CA ASN A 52 -2.02 -17.33 -13.90
C ASN A 52 -2.89 -17.93 -12.78
N ASP A 53 -2.59 -17.64 -11.51
CA ASP A 53 -3.44 -18.07 -10.38
C ASP A 53 -4.71 -17.21 -10.34
N PRO A 54 -5.90 -17.79 -10.63
CA PRO A 54 -7.14 -17.01 -10.68
C PRO A 54 -7.47 -16.33 -9.35
N LYS A 55 -7.00 -16.88 -8.22
CA LYS A 55 -7.21 -16.30 -6.90
C LYS A 55 -6.38 -15.03 -6.74
N GLU A 56 -5.07 -15.10 -7.01
CA GLU A 56 -4.15 -13.96 -6.86
C GLU A 56 -4.56 -12.83 -7.80
N CYS A 57 -4.94 -13.16 -9.04
CA CYS A 57 -5.42 -12.20 -10.02
C CYS A 57 -6.73 -11.51 -9.57
N ALA A 58 -7.68 -12.26 -9.02
CA ALA A 58 -8.93 -11.71 -8.53
C ALA A 58 -8.71 -10.78 -7.32
N GLU A 59 -7.84 -11.17 -6.38
CA GLU A 59 -7.49 -10.37 -5.22
C GLU A 59 -6.79 -9.06 -5.63
N HIS A 60 -5.85 -9.15 -6.56
CA HIS A 60 -5.15 -7.98 -7.09
C HIS A 60 -6.10 -7.03 -7.83
N LEU A 61 -6.99 -7.56 -8.68
CA LEU A 61 -7.98 -6.76 -9.40
C LEU A 61 -8.94 -6.02 -8.46
N MET A 62 -9.41 -6.70 -7.41
CA MET A 62 -10.23 -6.09 -6.36
C MET A 62 -9.52 -4.88 -5.72
N LEU A 63 -8.21 -4.99 -5.46
CA LEU A 63 -7.42 -3.91 -4.87
C LEU A 63 -7.17 -2.75 -5.84
N ILE A 64 -7.01 -3.05 -7.14
CA ILE A 64 -6.97 -2.00 -8.17
C ILE A 64 -8.28 -1.20 -8.15
N ASP A 65 -9.42 -1.88 -8.15
CA ASP A 65 -10.71 -1.20 -8.16
C ASP A 65 -10.97 -0.41 -6.88
N LEU A 66 -10.56 -0.93 -5.72
CA LEU A 66 -10.61 -0.19 -4.46
C LEU A 66 -9.71 1.04 -4.50
N GLY A 67 -8.46 0.92 -4.98
CA GLY A 67 -7.53 2.03 -5.12
C GLY A 67 -8.05 3.11 -6.08
N ARG A 68 -8.64 2.72 -7.21
CA ARG A 68 -9.29 3.63 -8.16
C ARG A 68 -10.46 4.36 -7.52
N ASN A 69 -11.27 3.67 -6.71
CA ASN A 69 -12.37 4.27 -5.98
C ASN A 69 -11.88 5.31 -4.97
N ASP A 70 -10.83 4.98 -4.22
CA ASP A 70 -10.26 5.86 -3.20
C ASP A 70 -9.64 7.13 -3.81
N VAL A 71 -8.78 6.97 -4.82
CA VAL A 71 -8.16 8.08 -5.56
C VAL A 71 -9.23 8.92 -6.26
N GLY A 72 -10.26 8.28 -6.84
CA GLY A 72 -11.34 8.95 -7.55
C GLY A 72 -12.15 9.94 -6.70
N ARG A 73 -12.11 9.85 -5.37
CA ARG A 73 -12.79 10.82 -4.48
C ARG A 73 -12.13 12.20 -4.43
N VAL A 74 -10.86 12.29 -4.82
CA VAL A 74 -10.03 13.51 -4.70
C VAL A 74 -9.29 13.87 -5.98
N ALA A 75 -9.31 13.00 -6.98
CA ALA A 75 -8.72 13.25 -8.29
C ALA A 75 -9.63 14.11 -9.18
N ARG A 76 -9.02 14.80 -10.16
CA ARG A 76 -9.75 15.43 -11.26
C ARG A 76 -10.51 14.37 -12.05
N THR A 77 -11.77 14.68 -12.37
CA THR A 77 -12.63 13.81 -13.17
C THR A 77 -11.94 13.38 -14.48
N GLY A 78 -11.96 12.08 -14.77
CA GLY A 78 -11.38 11.51 -15.98
C GLY A 78 -9.86 11.31 -15.97
N THR A 79 -9.17 11.64 -14.88
CA THR A 79 -7.69 11.50 -14.80
C THR A 79 -7.21 10.19 -14.18
N VAL A 80 -8.06 9.48 -13.42
CA VAL A 80 -7.71 8.21 -12.79
C VAL A 80 -7.48 7.12 -13.84
N LYS A 81 -6.26 6.60 -13.91
CA LYS A 81 -5.83 5.57 -14.86
C LYS A 81 -5.01 4.50 -14.16
N VAL A 82 -5.12 3.27 -14.66
CA VAL A 82 -4.18 2.20 -14.33
C VAL A 82 -3.16 2.19 -15.46
N THR A 83 -1.92 2.58 -15.18
CA THR A 83 -0.88 2.80 -16.20
C THR A 83 -0.04 1.56 -16.45
N ASP A 84 0.26 0.82 -15.39
CA ASP A 84 0.97 -0.45 -15.45
C ASP A 84 0.24 -1.47 -14.57
N MET A 85 -0.29 -2.54 -15.17
CA MET A 85 -1.24 -3.43 -14.55
C MET A 85 -0.68 -4.84 -14.40
N MET A 86 -0.73 -5.38 -13.18
CA MET A 86 -0.37 -6.76 -12.83
C MET A 86 1.04 -7.16 -13.27
N ARG A 87 1.98 -6.21 -13.28
CA ARG A 87 3.39 -6.50 -13.54
C ARG A 87 4.01 -7.23 -12.36
N VAL A 88 5.07 -7.99 -12.63
CA VAL A 88 5.83 -8.66 -11.57
C VAL A 88 7.06 -7.86 -11.20
N GLU A 89 7.11 -7.37 -9.96
CA GLU A 89 8.30 -6.77 -9.36
C GLU A 89 9.06 -7.81 -8.52
N ARG A 90 10.38 -7.90 -8.75
CA ARG A 90 11.26 -8.85 -8.05
C ARG A 90 12.06 -8.13 -6.98
N TYR A 91 11.98 -8.63 -5.76
CA TYR A 91 12.81 -8.24 -4.63
C TYR A 91 13.83 -9.35 -4.32
N SER A 92 14.66 -9.13 -3.30
CA SER A 92 15.73 -10.07 -2.92
C SER A 92 15.21 -11.45 -2.54
N HIS A 93 14.06 -11.53 -1.87
CA HIS A 93 13.53 -12.79 -1.31
C HIS A 93 12.17 -13.22 -1.86
N VAL A 94 11.42 -12.26 -2.40
CA VAL A 94 10.07 -12.47 -2.94
C VAL A 94 9.89 -11.72 -4.25
N MET A 95 8.84 -12.06 -4.98
CA MET A 95 8.29 -11.26 -6.07
C MET A 95 6.82 -10.96 -5.79
N HIS A 96 6.37 -9.83 -6.29
CA HIS A 96 5.03 -9.31 -6.07
C HIS A 96 4.37 -8.97 -7.39
N MET A 97 3.06 -9.20 -7.48
CA MET A 97 2.25 -8.60 -8.54
C MET A 97 1.83 -7.19 -8.08
N VAL A 98 2.10 -6.22 -8.94
CA VAL A 98 2.01 -4.79 -8.64
C VAL A 98 1.26 -4.09 -9.77
N SER A 99 0.45 -3.10 -9.42
CA SER A 99 -0.14 -2.18 -10.40
C SER A 99 0.08 -0.74 -9.98
N ASP A 100 0.10 0.18 -10.93
CA ASP A 100 0.20 1.62 -10.67
C ASP A 100 -1.13 2.29 -11.04
N ILE A 101 -1.68 3.03 -10.07
CA ILE A 101 -2.86 3.87 -10.24
C ILE A 101 -2.39 5.31 -10.16
N GLU A 102 -2.57 6.04 -11.26
CA GLU A 102 -2.15 7.42 -11.41
C GLU A 102 -3.35 8.34 -11.63
N ALA A 103 -3.26 9.56 -11.12
CA ALA A 103 -4.27 10.59 -11.34
C ALA A 103 -3.71 12.00 -11.11
N GLN A 104 -4.48 13.01 -11.49
CA GLN A 104 -4.21 14.40 -11.12
C GLN A 104 -5.05 14.77 -9.91
N LEU A 105 -4.46 15.37 -8.89
CA LEU A 105 -5.21 15.90 -7.76
C LEU A 105 -6.15 17.04 -8.22
N ALA A 106 -7.37 17.06 -7.69
CA ALA A 106 -8.34 18.11 -7.99
C ALA A 106 -7.86 19.49 -7.49
N ASP A 107 -8.18 20.56 -8.22
CA ASP A 107 -7.71 21.92 -7.92
C ASP A 107 -8.13 22.45 -6.53
N ASN A 108 -9.18 21.89 -5.95
CA ASN A 108 -9.71 22.24 -4.63
C ASN A 108 -9.33 21.24 -3.53
N LYS A 109 -8.29 20.42 -3.76
CA LYS A 109 -7.83 19.36 -2.86
C LYS A 109 -6.34 19.52 -2.58
N ASP A 110 -5.92 19.01 -1.42
CA ASP A 110 -4.52 19.00 -1.02
C ASP A 110 -4.01 17.59 -0.64
N MET A 111 -2.76 17.52 -0.19
CA MET A 111 -2.13 16.27 0.26
C MET A 111 -2.84 15.61 1.46
N PHE A 112 -3.51 16.39 2.32
CA PHE A 112 -4.22 15.85 3.47
C PHE A 112 -5.56 15.25 3.05
N ASP A 113 -6.29 15.90 2.13
CA ASP A 113 -7.46 15.32 1.49
C ASP A 113 -7.11 13.98 0.83
N LEU A 114 -6.00 13.92 0.10
CA LEU A 114 -5.52 12.72 -0.56
C LEU A 114 -5.21 11.60 0.43
N PHE A 115 -4.47 11.91 1.50
CA PHE A 115 -4.14 10.94 2.53
C PHE A 115 -5.42 10.42 3.20
N MET A 116 -6.34 11.31 3.59
CA MET A 116 -7.62 10.92 4.22
C MET A 116 -8.49 10.06 3.30
N ALA A 117 -8.49 10.34 2.00
CA ALA A 117 -9.25 9.56 1.03
C ALA A 117 -8.65 8.16 0.81
N THR A 118 -7.35 7.97 0.97
CA THR A 118 -6.70 6.68 0.67
C THR A 118 -6.41 5.84 1.91
N PHE A 119 -6.32 6.46 3.08
CA PHE A 119 -6.05 5.79 4.34
C PHE A 119 -7.26 4.99 4.86
N THR A 120 -7.08 3.79 5.43
CA THR A 120 -5.89 2.91 5.35
C THR A 120 -5.88 2.11 4.05
N ALA A 121 -4.72 1.55 3.69
CA ALA A 121 -4.58 0.72 2.50
C ALA A 121 -5.58 -0.44 2.43
N GLY A 122 -6.07 -0.72 1.22
CA GLY A 122 -6.96 -1.85 0.94
C GLY A 122 -6.34 -3.20 1.27
N THR A 123 -5.04 -3.34 1.02
CA THR A 123 -4.22 -4.54 1.29
C THR A 123 -4.18 -4.93 2.76
N MET A 124 -4.37 -3.96 3.66
CA MET A 124 -4.37 -4.19 5.10
C MET A 124 -5.76 -4.28 5.73
N THR A 125 -6.80 -4.04 4.94
CA THR A 125 -8.19 -4.03 5.38
C THR A 125 -9.00 -5.07 4.63
N GLY A 126 -9.40 -4.74 3.41
CA GLY A 126 -10.23 -5.55 2.52
C GLY A 126 -11.26 -4.69 1.79
N ALA A 127 -12.12 -5.32 1.00
CA ALA A 127 -13.23 -4.65 0.30
C ALA A 127 -14.57 -5.32 0.65
N PRO A 128 -15.64 -4.56 0.95
CA PRO A 128 -15.70 -3.10 1.13
C PRO A 128 -14.94 -2.61 2.39
N LYS A 129 -14.14 -1.55 2.24
CA LYS A 129 -13.17 -1.09 3.25
C LYS A 129 -13.75 -0.89 4.65
N ILE A 130 -14.85 -0.14 4.76
CA ILE A 130 -15.51 0.14 6.05
C ILE A 130 -15.94 -1.16 6.73
N LYS A 131 -16.58 -2.07 5.98
CA LYS A 131 -17.06 -3.32 6.54
C LYS A 131 -15.92 -4.24 6.97
N ALA A 132 -14.84 -4.29 6.19
CA ALA A 132 -13.64 -5.03 6.54
C ALA A 132 -13.02 -4.51 7.85
N MET A 133 -12.91 -3.19 8.01
CA MET A 133 -12.42 -2.57 9.25
C MET A 133 -13.30 -2.87 10.47
N GLU A 134 -14.63 -2.86 10.32
CA GLU A 134 -15.54 -3.26 11.41
C GLU A 134 -15.31 -4.70 11.85
N LEU A 135 -15.13 -5.61 10.90
CA LEU A 135 -14.87 -7.03 11.19
C LEU A 135 -13.51 -7.22 11.85
N ILE A 136 -12.46 -6.55 11.34
CA ILE A 136 -11.13 -6.53 11.95
C ILE A 136 -11.24 -6.09 13.40
N ALA A 137 -11.89 -4.95 13.68
CA ALA A 137 -12.06 -4.47 15.05
C ALA A 137 -12.83 -5.45 15.94
N LYS A 138 -13.89 -6.07 15.40
CA LYS A 138 -14.70 -7.08 16.12
C LYS A 138 -13.90 -8.33 16.48
N PHE A 139 -13.05 -8.81 15.58
CA PHE A 139 -12.33 -10.07 15.75
C PHE A 139 -10.99 -9.89 16.47
N GLU A 140 -10.21 -8.86 16.14
CA GLU A 140 -8.91 -8.60 16.78
C GLU A 140 -9.07 -8.07 18.21
N LYS A 141 -10.13 -7.31 18.48
CA LYS A 141 -10.42 -6.71 19.80
C LYS A 141 -9.26 -5.89 20.39
N LEU A 142 -8.40 -5.37 19.54
CA LEU A 142 -7.28 -4.51 19.89
C LEU A 142 -7.15 -3.37 18.90
N LYS A 143 -6.44 -2.32 19.30
CA LYS A 143 -6.03 -1.24 18.39
C LYS A 143 -4.70 -1.64 17.75
N ARG A 144 -4.62 -1.62 16.42
CA ARG A 144 -3.40 -1.97 15.67
C ARG A 144 -2.24 -0.98 15.90
N GLY A 145 -2.53 0.24 16.36
CA GLY A 145 -1.51 1.25 16.64
C GLY A 145 -0.80 1.65 15.36
N TYR A 146 0.53 1.51 15.33
CA TYR A 146 1.32 1.79 14.13
C TYR A 146 1.10 0.75 13.03
N TYR A 147 0.83 -0.51 13.37
CA TYR A 147 0.68 -1.59 12.40
C TYR A 147 -0.49 -1.31 11.47
N SER A 148 -0.30 -1.53 10.16
CA SER A 148 -1.30 -1.22 9.13
C SER A 148 -1.64 0.28 9.01
N GLY A 149 -0.94 1.14 9.75
CA GLY A 149 -0.97 2.59 9.59
C GLY A 149 -0.06 3.03 8.44
N SER A 150 0.46 4.25 8.53
CA SER A 150 1.34 4.82 7.51
C SER A 150 2.50 5.59 8.13
N VAL A 151 3.65 5.54 7.47
CA VAL A 151 4.85 6.33 7.79
C VAL A 151 5.26 7.08 6.53
N GLY A 152 5.52 8.38 6.65
CA GLY A 152 5.79 9.23 5.50
C GLY A 152 6.09 10.67 5.90
N TYR A 153 6.02 11.57 4.93
CA TYR A 153 6.17 13.02 5.15
C TYR A 153 5.14 13.82 4.34
N PHE A 154 4.89 15.03 4.83
CA PHE A 154 4.19 16.10 4.12
C PHE A 154 5.15 17.28 3.97
N ALA A 155 5.40 17.72 2.74
CA ALA A 155 6.34 18.79 2.46
C ALA A 155 5.61 20.15 2.31
N PHE A 156 6.29 21.25 2.60
CA PHE A 156 5.74 22.60 2.48
C PHE A 156 5.32 22.99 1.06
N ASN A 157 5.82 22.29 0.04
CA ASN A 157 5.44 22.49 -1.35
C ASN A 157 4.19 21.69 -1.77
N GLY A 158 3.52 21.01 -0.83
CA GLY A 158 2.33 20.20 -1.09
C GLY A 158 2.62 18.77 -1.54
N ASN A 159 3.89 18.38 -1.71
CA ASN A 159 4.23 16.99 -2.02
C ASN A 159 4.15 16.11 -0.76
N MET A 160 3.81 14.84 -0.95
CA MET A 160 3.85 13.85 0.12
C MET A 160 4.30 12.49 -0.41
N ASP A 161 4.89 11.70 0.47
CA ASP A 161 5.21 10.30 0.19
C ASP A 161 4.99 9.49 1.46
N SER A 162 4.39 8.32 1.31
CA SER A 162 4.01 7.50 2.45
C SER A 162 4.03 6.01 2.11
N ALA A 163 4.46 5.21 3.06
CA ALA A 163 4.46 3.77 3.00
C ALA A 163 3.52 3.19 4.04
N ILE A 164 3.04 1.97 3.80
CA ILE A 164 2.24 1.24 4.79
C ILE A 164 3.18 0.78 5.90
N ALA A 165 2.78 0.94 7.16
CA ALA A 165 3.54 0.48 8.32
C ALA A 165 3.40 -1.04 8.52
N ILE A 166 4.04 -1.81 7.64
CA ILE A 166 4.23 -3.26 7.70
C ILE A 166 5.72 -3.58 7.60
N ARG A 167 6.14 -4.77 8.06
CA ARG A 167 7.56 -5.10 8.22
C ARG A 167 8.30 -4.02 9.02
N THR A 168 7.64 -3.57 10.09
CA THR A 168 8.03 -2.42 10.90
C THR A 168 7.96 -2.81 12.36
N ALA A 169 9.00 -2.48 13.12
CA ALA A 169 9.08 -2.65 14.55
C ALA A 169 8.83 -1.32 15.27
N LEU A 170 8.07 -1.39 16.37
CA LEU A 170 8.02 -0.35 17.39
C LEU A 170 8.97 -0.75 18.52
N ILE A 171 9.96 0.09 18.77
CA ILE A 171 11.01 -0.11 19.76
C ILE A 171 10.75 0.85 20.91
N GLN A 172 10.62 0.29 22.11
CA GLN A 172 10.48 1.01 23.38
C GLN A 172 11.55 0.47 24.35
N ASP A 173 11.82 1.18 25.44
CA ASP A 173 12.91 0.85 26.37
C ASP A 173 12.89 -0.60 26.89
N ASP A 174 11.71 -1.16 27.14
CA ASP A 174 11.51 -2.47 27.74
C ASP A 174 10.97 -3.53 26.77
N LYS A 175 10.61 -3.14 25.54
CA LYS A 175 9.87 -3.99 24.62
C LYS A 175 10.07 -3.61 23.15
N VAL A 176 10.16 -4.64 22.31
CA VAL A 176 10.03 -4.50 20.85
C VAL A 176 8.74 -5.18 20.40
N THR A 177 7.89 -4.44 19.68
CA THR A 177 6.70 -4.98 18.99
C THR A 177 7.01 -5.14 17.51
N LEU A 178 6.71 -6.30 16.92
CA LEU A 178 6.98 -6.64 15.51
C LEU A 178 5.69 -6.70 14.69
#